data_AF-Q9VI39-F1
#
_entry.id   AF-Q9VI39-F1
#
_cell.length_a   1.000
_cell.length_b   1.000
_cell.length_c   1.000
_cell.angle_alpha   90.00
_cell.angle_beta   90.00
_cell.angle_gamma   90.00
#
_symmetry.space_group_name_H-M   'P 1'
#
loop_
_entity.id
_entity.type
_entity.pdbx_description
1 polymer ?
#
loop_
_entity_poly.entity_id
_entity_poly.type
_entity_poly.pdbx_seq_one_letter_code
_entity_poly.pdbx_strand_id
1 'polypeptide(L)'
;MENLDSTVDSTENSKFSALYGGLIKEIAATSKMSTLDITCLLCVYYKFVRFNGPGAKQMKKNQFYQIYLVLFNVANVQVIERSLLAITKDTKYVSPRAWVDLFELYTTEDLERRMKFAFEVYDTKNTGVIDREQVGVACEKFFHEGDDEDELIELRADMTEFIMKKFDVDKDGVISFEDYSSVVSQQPVLVEFLGWLFPSNEERDLMAHVINMDSMLNYCNPDAK
;
A
#
# COMPACT_ATOMS: atom_id res chain seq x y z
N MET A 1 -27.02 -1.22 9.43
CA MET A 1 -25.66 -1.57 9.88
C MET A 1 -25.51 -1.19 11.35
N GLU A 2 -26.35 -1.73 12.22
CA GLU A 2 -26.09 -1.63 13.66
C GLU A 2 -25.29 -2.85 14.08
N ASN A 3 -24.32 -2.67 14.98
CA ASN A 3 -23.50 -3.74 15.57
C ASN A 3 -22.65 -4.54 14.56
N LEU A 4 -22.05 -3.88 13.58
CA LEU A 4 -21.04 -4.50 12.70
C LEU A 4 -19.81 -4.99 13.48
N ASP A 5 -19.56 -4.38 14.65
CA ASP A 5 -18.38 -4.62 15.45
C ASP A 5 -18.74 -4.75 16.92
N SER A 6 -18.47 -5.91 17.51
CA SER A 6 -18.83 -6.21 18.90
C SER A 6 -18.02 -5.40 19.92
N THR A 7 -16.91 -4.78 19.52
CA THR A 7 -16.12 -3.91 20.42
C THR A 7 -16.59 -2.46 20.39
N VAL A 8 -17.63 -2.13 19.62
CA VAL A 8 -18.23 -0.80 19.54
C VAL A 8 -19.63 -0.88 20.12
N ASP A 9 -19.83 -0.26 21.28
CA ASP A 9 -21.16 -0.24 21.92
C ASP A 9 -22.17 0.60 21.12
N SER A 10 -23.46 0.53 21.49
CA SER A 10 -24.53 1.24 20.80
C SER A 10 -24.34 2.76 20.75
N THR A 11 -23.72 3.34 21.78
CA THR A 11 -23.45 4.78 21.87
C THR A 11 -22.35 5.18 20.89
N GLU A 12 -21.26 4.42 20.88
CA GLU A 12 -20.15 4.64 19.96
C GLU A 12 -20.56 4.35 18.50
N ASN A 13 -21.43 3.36 18.26
CA ASN A 13 -21.96 3.09 16.92
C ASN A 13 -22.83 4.24 16.40
N SER A 14 -23.60 4.87 17.30
CA SER A 14 -24.37 6.08 16.97
C SER A 14 -23.45 7.26 16.63
N LYS A 15 -22.36 7.46 17.39
CA LYS A 15 -21.36 8.50 17.09
C LYS A 15 -20.65 8.23 15.78
N PHE A 16 -20.22 6.98 15.53
CA PHE A 16 -19.62 6.56 14.27
C PHE A 16 -20.54 6.89 13.09
N SER A 17 -21.81 6.49 13.17
CA SER A 17 -22.80 6.74 12.14
C SER A 17 -23.02 8.23 11.89
N ALA A 18 -23.06 9.04 12.95
CA ALA A 18 -23.20 10.49 12.84
C ALA A 18 -21.96 11.15 12.20
N LEU A 19 -20.75 10.67 12.50
CA LEU A 19 -19.50 11.22 11.99
C LEU A 19 -19.23 10.83 10.53
N TYR A 20 -19.46 9.56 10.19
CA TYR A 20 -19.00 9.00 8.91
C TYR A 20 -20.13 8.61 7.97
N GLY A 21 -21.40 8.61 8.39
CA GLY A 21 -22.51 8.19 7.53
C GLY A 21 -22.64 9.00 6.23
N GLY A 22 -22.34 10.30 6.29
CA GLY A 22 -22.27 11.14 5.09
C GLY A 22 -21.08 10.78 4.19
N LEU A 23 -19.89 10.66 4.79
CA LEU A 23 -18.66 10.31 4.09
C LEU A 23 -18.72 8.91 3.44
N ILE A 24 -19.31 7.92 4.12
CA ILE A 24 -19.51 6.58 3.57
C ILE A 24 -20.29 6.65 2.26
N LYS A 25 -21.37 7.43 2.22
CA LYS A 25 -22.18 7.62 1.00
C LYS A 25 -21.41 8.33 -0.10
N GLU A 26 -20.64 9.36 0.26
CA GLU A 26 -19.79 10.10 -0.67
C GLU A 26 -18.72 9.21 -1.31
N ILE A 27 -17.99 8.44 -0.50
CA ILE A 27 -16.94 7.54 -0.99
C ILE A 27 -17.56 6.43 -1.83
N ALA A 28 -18.65 5.80 -1.36
CA ALA A 28 -19.33 4.73 -2.09
C ALA A 28 -19.88 5.17 -3.45
N ALA A 29 -20.14 6.47 -3.66
CA ALA A 29 -20.58 6.98 -4.96
C ALA A 29 -19.44 7.08 -5.99
N THR A 30 -18.17 7.01 -5.56
CA THR A 30 -17.00 7.20 -6.43
C THR A 30 -16.01 6.03 -6.41
N SER A 31 -16.05 5.19 -5.37
CA SER A 31 -15.18 4.03 -5.20
C SER A 31 -15.77 2.77 -5.83
N LYS A 32 -14.89 1.84 -6.22
CA LYS A 32 -15.28 0.46 -6.60
C LYS A 32 -15.59 -0.43 -5.40
N MET A 33 -15.18 -0.04 -4.19
CA MET A 33 -15.46 -0.81 -2.97
C MET A 33 -16.92 -0.72 -2.58
N SER A 34 -17.43 -1.79 -1.97
CA SER A 34 -18.81 -1.82 -1.51
C SER A 34 -19.02 -0.85 -0.35
N THR A 35 -20.26 -0.38 -0.16
CA THR A 35 -20.62 0.44 1.01
C THR A 35 -20.32 -0.29 2.33
N LEU A 36 -20.43 -1.63 2.34
CA LEU A 36 -20.08 -2.44 3.51
C LEU A 36 -18.59 -2.37 3.81
N ASP A 37 -17.73 -2.61 2.82
CA ASP A 37 -16.27 -2.58 2.99
C ASP A 37 -15.79 -1.20 3.45
N ILE A 38 -16.32 -0.14 2.83
CA ILE A 38 -16.05 1.24 3.25
C ILE A 38 -16.48 1.48 4.70
N THR A 39 -17.64 0.94 5.11
CA THR A 39 -18.12 1.07 6.50
C THR A 39 -17.20 0.34 7.46
N CYS A 40 -16.80 -0.88 7.13
CA CYS A 40 -15.89 -1.71 7.91
C CYS A 40 -14.51 -1.03 8.08
N LEU A 41 -13.93 -0.54 6.97
CA LEU A 41 -12.70 0.24 6.97
C LEU A 41 -12.80 1.46 7.89
N LEU A 42 -13.88 2.23 7.76
CA LEU A 42 -14.05 3.42 8.58
C LEU A 42 -14.34 3.10 10.05
N CYS A 43 -14.92 1.93 10.36
CA CYS A 43 -15.10 1.46 11.73
C CYS A 43 -13.73 1.22 12.40
N VAL A 44 -12.81 0.55 11.68
CA VAL A 44 -11.43 0.36 12.14
C VAL A 44 -10.71 1.72 12.30
N TYR A 45 -10.83 2.61 11.30
CA TYR A 45 -10.29 3.96 11.39
C TYR A 45 -10.79 4.69 12.64
N TYR A 46 -12.08 4.61 12.93
CA TYR A 46 -12.68 5.24 14.11
C TYR A 46 -12.05 4.75 15.42
N LYS A 47 -11.79 3.44 15.55
CA LYS A 47 -11.11 2.88 16.73
C LYS A 47 -9.71 3.49 16.93
N PHE A 48 -8.94 3.63 15.86
CA PHE A 48 -7.61 4.26 15.94
C PHE A 48 -7.68 5.75 16.27
N VAL A 49 -8.69 6.48 15.79
CA VAL A 49 -8.96 7.87 16.22
C VAL A 49 -9.22 7.91 17.72
N ARG A 50 -10.07 7.01 18.23
CA ARG A 50 -10.45 6.98 19.65
C ARG A 50 -9.28 6.62 20.56
N PHE A 51 -8.34 5.82 20.09
CA PHE A 51 -7.10 5.53 20.80
C PHE A 51 -6.27 6.80 21.08
N ASN A 52 -6.40 7.85 20.26
CA ASN A 52 -5.74 9.15 20.51
C ASN A 52 -6.42 9.99 21.59
N GLY A 53 -7.56 9.57 22.14
CA GLY A 53 -8.31 10.24 23.20
C GLY A 53 -9.68 10.78 22.77
N PRO A 54 -10.50 11.23 23.73
CA PRO A 54 -11.92 11.50 23.49
C PRO A 54 -12.22 12.67 22.55
N GLY A 55 -11.30 13.63 22.42
CA GLY A 55 -11.43 14.77 21.51
C GLY A 55 -10.70 14.61 20.18
N ALA A 56 -10.10 13.44 19.93
CA ALA A 56 -9.39 13.20 18.68
C ALA A 56 -10.36 13.14 17.49
N LYS A 57 -9.97 13.79 16.40
CA LYS A 57 -10.76 13.85 15.15
C LYS A 57 -10.17 12.99 14.04
N GLN A 58 -8.87 12.72 14.11
CA GLN A 58 -8.14 12.02 13.06
C GLN A 58 -7.14 11.03 13.64
N MET A 59 -6.85 10.02 12.83
CA MET A 59 -5.78 9.06 13.09
C MET A 59 -4.44 9.79 12.91
N LYS A 60 -3.48 9.51 13.78
CA LYS A 60 -2.13 10.04 13.66
C LYS A 60 -1.33 9.20 12.69
N LYS A 61 -0.51 9.85 11.88
CA LYS A 61 0.34 9.20 10.87
C LYS A 61 1.30 8.19 11.50
N ASN A 62 1.81 8.43 12.71
CA ASN A 62 2.71 7.50 13.39
C ASN A 62 2.07 6.15 13.76
N GLN A 63 0.73 6.06 13.79
CA GLN A 63 0.03 4.77 13.98
C GLN A 63 0.25 3.85 12.76
N PHE A 64 0.56 4.40 11.58
CA PHE A 64 0.76 3.60 10.37
C PHE A 64 1.98 2.71 10.40
N TYR A 65 3.03 3.01 11.16
CA TYR A 65 4.17 2.09 11.26
C TYR A 65 3.76 0.74 11.84
N GLN A 66 2.85 0.74 12.81
CA GLN A 66 2.30 -0.49 13.38
C GLN A 66 1.25 -1.11 12.45
N ILE A 67 0.40 -0.29 11.83
CA ILE A 67 -0.65 -0.79 10.92
C ILE A 67 0.00 -1.47 9.70
N TYR A 68 1.03 -0.89 9.10
CA TYR A 68 1.73 -1.49 7.95
C TYR A 68 2.41 -2.80 8.32
N LEU A 69 3.02 -2.86 9.51
CA LEU A 69 3.61 -4.09 9.99
C LEU A 69 2.55 -5.19 10.17
N VAL A 70 1.40 -4.87 10.78
CA VAL A 70 0.37 -5.86 11.10
C VAL A 70 -0.44 -6.28 9.88
N LEU A 71 -0.80 -5.36 8.99
CA LEU A 71 -1.70 -5.63 7.87
C LEU A 71 -0.97 -5.99 6.57
N PHE A 72 0.23 -5.46 6.37
CA PHE A 72 0.95 -5.60 5.11
C PHE A 72 2.34 -6.24 5.29
N ASN A 73 2.72 -6.60 6.52
CA ASN A 73 4.05 -7.10 6.86
C ASN A 73 5.21 -6.18 6.39
N VAL A 74 4.95 -4.88 6.31
CA VAL A 74 5.95 -3.89 5.89
C VAL A 74 6.49 -3.16 7.12
N ALA A 75 7.78 -3.37 7.41
CA ALA A 75 8.51 -2.63 8.44
C ALA A 75 9.37 -1.47 7.88
N ASN A 76 9.55 -1.42 6.55
CA ASN A 76 10.44 -0.44 5.94
C ASN A 76 9.82 0.98 5.98
N VAL A 77 10.36 1.84 6.84
CA VAL A 77 9.87 3.21 7.05
C VAL A 77 9.81 4.02 5.75
N GLN A 78 10.78 3.89 4.85
CA GLN A 78 10.78 4.64 3.59
C GLN A 78 9.62 4.21 2.69
N VAL A 79 9.35 2.89 2.60
CA VAL A 79 8.22 2.37 1.83
C VAL A 79 6.91 2.88 2.43
N ILE A 80 6.76 2.82 3.75
CA ILE A 80 5.56 3.31 4.45
C ILE A 80 5.37 4.81 4.18
N GLU A 81 6.41 5.62 4.35
CA GLU A 81 6.33 7.07 4.15
C GLU A 81 5.92 7.43 2.71
N ARG A 82 6.50 6.78 1.70
CA ARG A 82 6.15 7.01 0.30
C ARG A 82 4.75 6.53 -0.04
N SER A 83 4.36 5.38 0.50
CA SER A 83 3.00 4.88 0.33
C SER A 83 1.97 5.84 0.92
N LEU A 84 2.30 6.48 2.05
CA LEU A 84 1.47 7.53 2.64
C LEU A 84 1.46 8.83 1.83
N LEU A 85 2.54 9.18 1.13
CA LEU A 85 2.58 10.37 0.26
C LEU A 85 1.65 10.29 -0.96
N ALA A 86 1.29 9.06 -1.37
CA ALA A 86 0.34 8.81 -2.45
C ALA A 86 -1.12 9.08 -2.02
N ILE A 87 -1.44 8.92 -0.74
CA ILE A 87 -2.82 9.07 -0.21
C ILE A 87 -3.04 10.35 0.60
N THR A 88 -1.98 10.97 1.13
CA THR A 88 -2.10 12.17 1.97
C THR A 88 -0.89 13.08 1.86
N LYS A 89 -1.14 14.39 1.93
CA LYS A 89 -0.10 15.42 2.07
C LYS A 89 0.04 15.92 3.52
N ASP A 90 -0.86 15.52 4.42
CA ASP A 90 -0.77 15.88 5.84
C ASP A 90 0.38 15.11 6.49
N THR A 91 1.23 15.83 7.22
CA THR A 91 2.45 15.29 7.83
C THR A 91 2.22 14.64 9.19
N LYS A 92 1.06 14.88 9.82
CA LYS A 92 0.75 14.44 11.19
C LYS A 92 -0.44 13.50 11.26
N TYR A 93 -1.39 13.65 10.36
CA TYR A 93 -2.66 12.94 10.40
C TYR A 93 -2.97 12.27 9.07
N VAL A 94 -3.80 11.23 9.13
CA VAL A 94 -4.41 10.64 7.94
C VAL A 94 -5.90 10.87 8.03
N SER A 95 -6.51 11.31 6.92
CA SER A 95 -7.94 11.53 6.84
C SER A 95 -8.69 10.18 6.70
N PRO A 96 -9.97 10.11 7.07
CA PRO A 96 -10.75 8.90 6.83
C PRO A 96 -10.83 8.53 5.33
N ARG A 97 -10.82 9.53 4.44
CA ARG A 97 -10.78 9.30 2.99
C ARG A 97 -9.45 8.68 2.56
N ALA A 98 -8.33 9.26 2.99
CA ALA A 98 -7.00 8.73 2.69
C ALA A 98 -6.82 7.30 3.21
N TRP A 99 -7.37 6.98 4.39
CA TRP A 99 -7.44 5.60 4.89
C TRP A 99 -8.11 4.68 3.89
N VAL A 100 -9.31 5.02 3.40
CA VAL A 100 -10.02 4.18 2.43
C VAL A 100 -9.27 4.11 1.08
N ASP A 101 -8.72 5.23 0.60
CA ASP A 101 -7.96 5.29 -0.64
C ASP A 101 -6.70 4.38 -0.59
N LEU A 102 -6.09 4.20 0.59
CA LEU A 102 -4.98 3.26 0.78
C LEU A 102 -5.39 1.83 0.49
N PHE A 103 -6.50 1.37 1.09
CA PHE A 103 -6.98 0.00 0.87
C PHE A 103 -7.44 -0.19 -0.57
N GLU A 104 -8.06 0.82 -1.17
CA GLU A 104 -8.42 0.75 -2.59
C GLU A 104 -7.17 0.61 -3.48
N LEU A 105 -6.09 1.33 -3.16
CA LEU A 105 -4.82 1.20 -3.86
C LEU A 105 -4.17 -0.17 -3.64
N TYR A 106 -4.17 -0.68 -2.41
CA TYR A 106 -3.45 -1.90 -2.05
C TYR A 106 -4.16 -3.18 -2.51
N THR A 107 -5.47 -3.08 -2.74
CA THR A 107 -6.31 -4.22 -3.17
C THR A 107 -6.69 -4.17 -4.65
N THR A 108 -6.36 -3.09 -5.35
CA THR A 108 -6.68 -2.97 -6.78
C THR A 108 -6.00 -4.05 -7.63
N GLU A 109 -6.73 -4.60 -8.58
CA GLU A 109 -6.20 -5.44 -9.66
C GLU A 109 -5.84 -4.63 -10.91
N ASP A 110 -6.12 -3.32 -10.89
CA ASP A 110 -5.76 -2.40 -11.96
C ASP A 110 -4.23 -2.24 -12.07
N LEU A 111 -3.65 -2.90 -13.06
CA LEU A 111 -2.20 -2.91 -13.28
C LEU A 111 -1.65 -1.50 -13.56
N GLU A 112 -2.41 -0.64 -14.25
CA GLU A 112 -1.96 0.73 -14.56
C GLU A 112 -1.86 1.56 -13.28
N ARG A 113 -2.86 1.47 -12.40
CA ARG A 113 -2.83 2.12 -11.08
C ARG A 113 -1.69 1.58 -10.23
N ARG A 114 -1.45 0.26 -10.25
CA ARG A 114 -0.34 -0.36 -9.51
C ARG A 114 1.02 0.12 -10.02
N MET A 115 1.20 0.18 -11.35
CA MET A 115 2.43 0.66 -11.98
C MET A 115 2.72 2.11 -11.62
N LYS A 116 1.73 3.00 -11.72
CA LYS A 116 1.90 4.42 -11.36
C LYS A 116 2.35 4.59 -9.92
N PHE A 117 1.68 3.89 -9.00
CA PHE A 117 2.04 3.93 -7.59
C PHE A 117 3.45 3.36 -7.34
N ALA A 118 3.77 2.20 -7.91
CA ALA A 118 5.08 1.58 -7.72
C ALA A 118 6.20 2.50 -8.21
N PHE A 119 6.03 3.10 -9.39
CA PHE A 119 7.00 4.03 -9.95
C PHE A 119 7.18 5.27 -9.06
N GLU A 120 6.09 5.88 -8.57
CA GLU A 120 6.19 7.00 -7.61
C GLU A 120 6.91 6.62 -6.31
N VAL A 121 6.75 5.38 -5.84
CA VAL A 121 7.47 4.89 -4.66
C VAL A 121 8.96 4.65 -4.97
N TYR A 122 9.30 4.23 -6.19
CA TYR A 122 10.68 3.97 -6.59
C TYR A 122 11.45 5.22 -7.04
N ASP A 123 10.76 6.26 -7.50
CA ASP A 123 11.32 7.58 -7.78
C ASP A 123 11.66 8.32 -6.46
N THR A 124 12.71 7.86 -5.80
CA THR A 124 13.16 8.34 -4.49
C THR A 124 13.60 9.80 -4.51
N LYS A 125 14.03 10.28 -5.67
CA LYS A 125 14.57 11.63 -5.89
C LYS A 125 13.52 12.59 -6.45
N ASN A 126 12.33 12.08 -6.83
CA ASN A 126 11.23 12.83 -7.43
C ASN A 126 11.68 13.61 -8.68
N THR A 127 12.43 12.94 -9.55
CA THR A 127 12.98 13.48 -10.80
C THR A 127 12.14 13.10 -12.03
N GLY A 128 11.17 12.19 -11.87
CA GLY A 128 10.37 11.60 -12.94
C GLY A 128 11.03 10.37 -13.59
N VAL A 129 12.20 9.96 -13.12
CA VAL A 129 12.95 8.80 -13.61
C VAL A 129 13.57 8.04 -12.44
N ILE A 130 13.88 6.77 -12.64
CA ILE A 130 14.62 5.96 -11.67
C ILE A 130 16.04 5.80 -12.22
N ASP A 131 17.00 6.47 -11.59
CA ASP A 131 18.41 6.35 -11.99
C ASP A 131 19.11 5.13 -11.37
N ARG A 132 20.32 4.85 -11.88
CA ARG A 132 21.13 3.70 -11.45
C ARG A 132 21.44 3.70 -9.94
N GLU A 133 21.56 4.87 -9.31
CA GLU A 133 21.78 4.96 -7.86
C GLU A 133 20.52 4.55 -7.09
N GLN A 134 19.33 4.96 -7.56
CA GLN A 134 18.06 4.56 -6.95
C GLN A 134 17.85 3.04 -7.02
N VAL A 135 18.20 2.43 -8.16
CA VAL A 135 18.18 0.97 -8.32
C VAL A 135 19.19 0.33 -7.36
N GLY A 136 20.42 0.84 -7.30
CA GLY A 136 21.47 0.33 -6.41
C GLY A 136 21.04 0.30 -4.94
N VAL A 137 20.50 1.41 -4.43
CA VAL A 137 20.00 1.51 -3.05
C VAL A 137 18.83 0.55 -2.79
N ALA A 138 17.97 0.30 -3.77
CA ALA A 138 16.93 -0.71 -3.63
C ALA A 138 17.52 -2.13 -3.57
N CYS A 139 18.54 -2.41 -4.39
CA CYS A 139 19.22 -3.71 -4.44
C CYS A 139 19.89 -4.09 -3.12
N GLU A 140 20.39 -3.13 -2.34
CA GLU A 140 21.04 -3.39 -1.04
C GLU A 140 20.16 -4.22 -0.11
N LYS A 141 18.84 -4.07 -0.22
CA LYS A 141 17.85 -4.74 0.64
C LYS A 141 17.69 -6.23 0.34
N PHE A 142 18.17 -6.70 -0.80
CA PHE A 142 18.10 -8.12 -1.18
C PHE A 142 19.25 -8.94 -0.60
N PHE A 143 20.25 -8.30 0.00
CA PHE A 143 21.44 -8.96 0.54
C PHE A 143 21.52 -8.76 2.05
N HIS A 144 21.82 -9.82 2.79
CA HIS A 144 21.88 -9.78 4.25
C HIS A 144 23.28 -9.45 4.75
N GLU A 145 23.35 -8.78 5.91
CA GLU A 145 24.61 -8.54 6.62
C GLU A 145 25.18 -9.88 7.12
N GLY A 146 26.40 -10.22 6.69
CA GLY A 146 27.09 -11.46 7.10
C GLY A 146 28.00 -12.07 6.04
N ASP A 147 27.79 -11.73 4.77
CA ASP A 147 28.64 -12.13 3.66
C ASP A 147 29.88 -11.22 3.54
N ASP A 148 30.88 -11.65 2.76
CA ASP A 148 32.08 -10.84 2.49
C ASP A 148 31.68 -9.49 1.86
N GLU A 149 32.16 -8.39 2.43
CA GLU A 149 31.76 -7.04 2.03
C GLU A 149 32.13 -6.75 0.57
N ASP A 150 33.28 -7.24 0.09
CA ASP A 150 33.70 -7.08 -1.29
C ASP A 150 32.80 -7.88 -2.25
N GLU A 151 32.43 -9.11 -1.86
CA GLU A 151 31.50 -9.95 -2.63
C GLU A 151 30.10 -9.32 -2.70
N LEU A 152 29.61 -8.76 -1.60
CA LEU A 152 28.33 -8.06 -1.57
C LEU A 152 28.31 -6.83 -2.48
N ILE A 153 29.40 -6.07 -2.55
CA ILE A 153 29.52 -4.92 -3.45
C ILE A 153 29.41 -5.37 -4.91
N GLU A 154 30.15 -6.42 -5.30
CA GLU A 154 30.09 -6.98 -6.66
C GLU A 154 28.68 -7.50 -6.99
N LEU A 155 28.07 -8.28 -6.10
CA LEU A 155 26.71 -8.80 -6.29
C LEU A 155 25.65 -7.70 -6.43
N ARG A 156 25.76 -6.62 -5.65
CA ARG A 156 24.87 -5.45 -5.76
C ARG A 156 25.06 -4.71 -7.08
N ALA A 157 26.31 -4.54 -7.52
CA ALA A 157 26.61 -3.92 -8.81
C ALA A 157 26.06 -4.75 -9.98
N ASP A 158 26.24 -6.07 -9.93
CA ASP A 158 25.72 -7.00 -10.93
C ASP A 158 24.19 -7.01 -10.98
N MET A 159 23.53 -7.03 -9.81
CA MET A 159 22.07 -6.95 -9.73
C MET A 159 21.55 -5.62 -10.29
N THR A 160 22.22 -4.51 -9.96
CA THR A 160 21.86 -3.19 -10.46
C THR A 160 21.96 -3.15 -11.99
N GLU A 161 23.06 -3.65 -12.55
CA GLU A 161 23.24 -3.67 -14.01
C GLU A 161 22.26 -4.62 -14.70
N PHE A 162 21.93 -5.75 -14.07
CA PHE A 162 20.89 -6.67 -14.56
C PHE A 162 19.52 -5.98 -14.64
N ILE A 163 19.13 -5.26 -13.58
CA ILE A 163 17.86 -4.52 -13.54
C ILE A 163 17.86 -3.39 -14.57
N MET A 164 18.93 -2.59 -14.64
CA MET A 164 19.05 -1.52 -15.63
C MET A 164 18.91 -2.11 -17.04
N LYS A 165 19.65 -3.15 -17.39
CA LYS A 165 19.55 -3.80 -18.71
C LYS A 165 18.14 -4.33 -19.04
N LYS A 166 17.36 -4.70 -18.02
CA LYS A 166 15.99 -5.21 -18.18
C LYS A 166 14.99 -4.08 -18.39
N PHE A 167 15.15 -2.97 -17.67
CA PHE A 167 14.16 -1.91 -17.60
C PHE A 167 14.52 -0.66 -18.41
N ASP A 168 15.78 -0.27 -18.52
CA ASP A 168 16.24 0.82 -19.41
C ASP A 168 16.23 0.32 -20.87
N VAL A 169 15.07 0.43 -21.53
CA VAL A 169 14.81 -0.16 -22.85
C VAL A 169 15.51 0.64 -23.94
N ASP A 170 15.51 1.97 -23.82
CA ASP A 170 16.11 2.87 -24.80
C ASP A 170 17.62 3.13 -24.57
N LYS A 171 18.16 2.69 -23.43
CA LYS A 171 19.59 2.72 -23.04
C LYS A 171 20.12 4.12 -22.81
N ASP A 172 19.28 5.02 -22.30
CA ASP A 172 19.70 6.39 -21.95
C ASP A 172 20.39 6.48 -20.57
N GLY A 173 20.37 5.38 -19.81
CA GLY A 173 21.01 5.26 -18.50
C GLY A 173 20.07 5.47 -17.31
N VAL A 174 18.78 5.72 -17.54
CA VAL A 174 17.73 5.81 -16.51
C VAL A 174 16.53 4.94 -16.89
N ILE A 175 15.61 4.73 -15.95
CA ILE A 175 14.35 4.03 -16.22
C ILE A 175 13.24 5.06 -16.16
N SER A 176 12.63 5.37 -17.30
CA SER A 176 11.43 6.21 -17.37
C SER A 176 10.17 5.43 -16.99
N PHE A 177 9.04 6.12 -16.80
CA PHE A 177 7.75 5.42 -16.62
C PHE A 177 7.34 4.64 -17.88
N GLU A 178 7.68 5.13 -19.08
CA GLU A 178 7.39 4.46 -20.34
C GLU A 178 8.15 3.13 -20.44
N ASP A 179 9.44 3.16 -20.11
CA ASP A 179 10.30 1.99 -20.00
C ASP A 179 9.73 0.95 -19.05
N TYR A 180 9.50 1.36 -17.79
CA TYR A 180 8.95 0.51 -16.75
C TYR A 180 7.60 -0.10 -17.13
N SER A 181 6.67 0.74 -17.59
CA SER A 181 5.32 0.29 -17.94
C SER A 181 5.32 -0.62 -19.17
N SER A 182 6.21 -0.42 -20.15
CA SER A 182 6.34 -1.30 -21.31
C SER A 182 6.77 -2.72 -20.93
N VAL A 183 7.67 -2.84 -19.94
CA VAL A 183 8.16 -4.12 -19.42
C VAL A 183 7.09 -4.80 -18.55
N VAL A 184 6.50 -4.06 -17.60
CA VAL A 184 5.50 -4.62 -16.68
C VAL A 184 4.20 -4.99 -17.37
N SER A 185 3.79 -4.25 -18.41
CA SER A 185 2.61 -4.62 -19.21
C SER A 185 2.76 -5.99 -19.88
N GLN A 186 3.98 -6.40 -20.22
CA GLN A 186 4.28 -7.72 -20.76
C GLN A 186 4.49 -8.77 -19.67
N GLN A 187 5.01 -8.36 -18.51
CA GLN A 187 5.32 -9.23 -17.39
C GLN A 187 4.81 -8.62 -16.07
N PRO A 188 3.49 -8.73 -15.78
CA PRO A 188 2.87 -8.05 -14.63
C PRO A 188 3.47 -8.40 -13.27
N VAL A 189 4.10 -9.57 -13.14
CA VAL A 189 4.83 -10.01 -11.94
C VAL A 189 5.99 -9.07 -11.57
N LEU A 190 6.48 -8.27 -12.53
CA LEU A 190 7.57 -7.32 -12.33
C LEU A 190 7.11 -5.94 -11.83
N VAL A 191 5.83 -5.77 -11.49
CA VAL A 191 5.33 -4.49 -10.94
C VAL A 191 6.12 -4.06 -9.70
N GLU A 192 6.58 -5.02 -8.89
CA GLU A 192 7.32 -4.81 -7.64
C GLU A 192 8.83 -5.10 -7.78
N PHE A 193 9.44 -4.76 -8.93
CA PHE A 193 10.82 -5.17 -9.25
C PHE A 193 11.92 -4.62 -8.32
N LEU A 194 11.67 -3.54 -7.59
CA LEU A 194 12.61 -2.97 -6.61
C LEU A 194 12.20 -3.24 -5.15
N GLY A 195 11.28 -4.18 -4.94
CA GLY A 195 10.85 -4.64 -3.63
C GLY A 195 9.34 -4.59 -3.45
N TRP A 196 8.86 -5.33 -2.45
CA TRP A 196 7.44 -5.48 -2.14
C TRP A 196 6.78 -4.17 -1.73
N LEU A 197 5.61 -3.91 -2.32
CA LEU A 197 4.77 -2.74 -2.12
C LEU A 197 3.32 -3.13 -1.85
N PHE A 198 2.82 -4.15 -2.56
CA PHE A 198 1.45 -4.61 -2.47
C PHE A 198 1.35 -5.85 -1.58
N PRO A 199 0.23 -6.01 -0.87
CA PRO A 199 0.02 -7.19 -0.03
C PRO A 199 -0.12 -8.44 -0.89
N SER A 200 0.60 -9.48 -0.50
CA SER A 200 0.43 -10.86 -0.95
C SER A 200 -0.98 -11.38 -0.64
N ASN A 201 -1.33 -12.53 -1.20
CA ASN A 201 -2.64 -13.15 -0.93
C ASN A 201 -2.83 -13.47 0.56
N GLU A 202 -1.77 -13.90 1.26
CA GLU A 202 -1.83 -14.19 2.70
C GLU A 202 -2.14 -12.93 3.52
N GLU A 203 -1.50 -11.81 3.18
CA GLU A 203 -1.76 -10.52 3.82
C GLU A 203 -3.15 -9.99 3.47
N ARG A 204 -3.64 -10.24 2.25
CA ARG A 204 -5.02 -9.91 1.85
C ARG A 204 -6.06 -10.67 2.66
N ASP A 205 -5.86 -11.96 2.86
CA ASP A 205 -6.74 -12.80 3.68
C ASP A 205 -6.72 -12.34 5.14
N LEU A 206 -5.54 -12.03 5.68
CA LEU A 206 -5.41 -11.46 7.02
C LEU A 206 -6.17 -10.14 7.15
N MET A 207 -6.01 -9.22 6.20
CA MET A 207 -6.72 -7.95 6.19
C MET A 207 -8.23 -8.13 6.11
N ALA A 208 -8.70 -9.02 5.26
CA ALA A 208 -10.11 -9.31 5.11
C ALA A 208 -10.72 -9.81 6.42
N HIS A 209 -10.01 -10.65 7.16
CA HIS A 209 -10.44 -11.11 8.48
C HIS A 209 -10.39 -10.01 9.55
N VAL A 210 -9.30 -9.23 9.60
CA VAL A 210 -9.12 -8.18 10.62
C VAL A 210 -10.10 -7.03 10.43
N ILE A 211 -10.44 -6.70 9.19
CA ILE A 211 -11.29 -5.56 8.85
C ILE A 211 -12.72 -6.00 8.52
N ASN A 212 -13.00 -7.30 8.38
CA ASN A 212 -14.30 -7.83 7.96
C ASN A 212 -14.70 -7.33 6.56
N MET A 213 -13.81 -7.54 5.58
CA MET A 213 -14.03 -7.20 4.16
C MET A 213 -14.17 -8.46 3.30
N ASP A 214 -15.42 -8.88 3.05
CA ASP A 214 -15.72 -10.08 2.28
C ASP A 214 -15.25 -9.98 0.81
N SER A 215 -15.28 -8.78 0.23
CA SER A 215 -14.91 -8.59 -1.19
C SER A 215 -13.44 -8.84 -1.49
N MET A 216 -12.58 -8.81 -0.47
CA MET A 216 -11.16 -9.11 -0.59
C MET A 216 -10.85 -10.61 -0.56
N LEU A 217 -11.77 -11.41 -0.01
CA LEU A 217 -11.64 -12.86 0.00
C LEU A 217 -12.06 -13.38 -1.37
N ASN A 218 -11.06 -13.60 -2.23
CA ASN A 218 -11.23 -14.37 -3.46
C ASN A 218 -11.50 -15.83 -3.09
N TYR A 219 -12.71 -16.14 -2.61
CA TYR A 219 -13.16 -17.52 -2.50
C TYR A 219 -13.11 -18.13 -3.90
N CYS A 220 -12.01 -18.84 -4.22
CA CYS A 220 -11.98 -19.76 -5.33
C CYS A 220 -13.16 -20.70 -5.11
N ASN A 221 -14.19 -20.57 -5.93
CA ASN A 221 -15.36 -21.41 -5.86
C ASN A 221 -14.88 -22.87 -5.93
N PRO A 222 -15.04 -23.69 -4.87
CA PRO A 222 -14.58 -25.08 -4.89
C PRO A 222 -15.28 -25.91 -5.98
N ASP A 223 -16.38 -25.41 -6.55
CA ASP A 223 -17.11 -26.03 -7.65
C ASP A 223 -16.71 -25.52 -9.06
N ALA A 224 -15.69 -24.67 -9.19
CA ALA A 224 -15.13 -24.31 -10.49
C ALA A 224 -14.16 -25.39 -10.99
N LYS A 225 -14.71 -26.51 -11.45
CA LYS A 225 -14.05 -27.51 -12.31
C LYS A 225 -14.97 -27.94 -13.44
#